data_AF-A0A1R1QBH4-F1
#
_entry.id   AF-A0A1R1QBH4-F1
#
_cell.length_a   1.000
_cell.length_b   1.000
_cell.length_c   1.000
_cell.angle_alpha   90.00
_cell.angle_beta   90.00
_cell.angle_gamma   90.00
#
_symmetry.space_group_name_H-M   'P 1'
#
loop_
_entity.id
_entity.type
_entity.pdbx_description
1 polymer ?
#
loop_
_entity_poly.entity_id
_entity_poly.type
_entity_poly.pdbx_seq_one_letter_code
_entity_poly.pdbx_strand_id
1 'polypeptide(L)'
;MRVKCIEKDNRVPDITKNKIYSVYEGEFKNKFKEKKYISFRIQDDYGSVIPYEAKYFEIISNKNTNYVEKKIAEDTHKFIHKFISYDGFWSMLYDEEGTSLDDFWRAKKDIYKLEMSKDEMHEILQGENEDERDFILDLLIEVKDDHFIEDAIKLGRKHLHEWIINNQSLETLFFYISCFKDDRIDDFFIEYLSENEKGNDKLDKIVNDYFNN
;
A
#
# COMPACT_ATOMS: atom_id res chain seq x y z
N MET A 1 -8.41 8.09 -4.83
CA MET A 1 -9.29 7.24 -5.66
C MET A 1 -8.71 5.86 -5.81
N ARG A 2 -9.55 4.83 -5.70
CA ARG A 2 -9.25 3.42 -5.96
C ARG A 2 -10.18 2.88 -7.04
N VAL A 3 -9.64 2.06 -7.93
CA VAL A 3 -10.36 1.51 -9.08
C VAL A 3 -10.13 0.02 -9.20
N LYS A 4 -11.15 -0.74 -9.60
CA LYS A 4 -11.08 -2.18 -9.83
C LYS A 4 -11.05 -2.46 -11.32
N CYS A 5 -10.10 -3.28 -11.77
CA CYS A 5 -10.06 -3.73 -13.15
C CYS A 5 -11.24 -4.66 -13.44
N ILE A 6 -12.14 -4.27 -14.34
CA ILE A 6 -13.35 -5.05 -14.72
C ILE A 6 -13.18 -5.78 -16.04
N GLU A 7 -12.27 -5.31 -16.89
CA GLU A 7 -12.02 -5.87 -18.21
C GLU A 7 -10.52 -5.90 -18.48
N LYS A 8 -10.01 -7.10 -18.78
CA LYS A 8 -8.66 -7.29 -19.31
C LYS A 8 -8.79 -7.55 -20.80
N ASP A 9 -8.54 -6.52 -21.61
CA ASP A 9 -8.23 -6.75 -23.03
C ASP A 9 -6.85 -7.39 -23.08
N ASN A 10 -6.71 -8.53 -23.77
CA ASN A 10 -5.42 -9.21 -23.94
C ASN A 10 -4.35 -8.33 -24.62
N ARG A 11 -4.76 -7.18 -25.19
CA ARG A 11 -3.88 -6.16 -25.76
C ARG A 11 -3.35 -5.15 -24.74
N VAL A 12 -3.89 -5.14 -23.52
CA VAL A 12 -3.44 -4.27 -22.43
C VAL A 12 -2.65 -5.13 -21.46
N PRO A 13 -1.32 -5.14 -21.58
CA PRO A 13 -0.49 -5.94 -20.69
C PRO A 13 -0.55 -5.38 -19.26
N ASP A 14 -0.13 -6.21 -18.32
CA ASP A 14 0.32 -5.76 -16.99
C ASP A 14 -0.74 -5.30 -15.99
N ILE A 15 -2.03 -5.49 -16.31
CA ILE A 15 -3.13 -5.41 -15.33
C ILE A 15 -3.89 -6.73 -15.20
N THR A 16 -4.38 -7.00 -13.99
CA THR A 16 -5.09 -8.21 -13.61
C THR A 16 -6.56 -7.92 -13.34
N LYS A 17 -7.43 -8.69 -13.99
CA LYS A 17 -8.88 -8.60 -13.79
C LYS A 17 -9.22 -8.82 -12.31
N ASN A 18 -10.15 -8.03 -11.80
CA ASN A 18 -10.58 -7.95 -10.41
C ASN A 18 -9.58 -7.37 -9.42
N LYS A 19 -8.32 -7.08 -9.82
CA LYS A 19 -7.37 -6.41 -8.93
C LYS A 19 -7.75 -4.94 -8.77
N ILE A 20 -7.46 -4.41 -7.59
CA ILE A 20 -7.73 -3.03 -7.21
C ILE A 20 -6.43 -2.21 -7.31
N TYR A 21 -6.52 -1.04 -7.93
CA TYR A 21 -5.41 -0.14 -8.17
C TYR A 21 -5.65 1.23 -7.56
N SER A 22 -4.56 1.90 -7.18
CA SER A 22 -4.57 3.30 -6.74
C SER A 22 -4.34 4.23 -7.90
N VAL A 23 -5.18 5.26 -8.03
CA VAL A 23 -5.08 6.25 -9.10
C VAL A 23 -4.27 7.44 -8.61
N TYR A 24 -3.12 7.69 -9.23
CA TYR A 24 -2.24 8.82 -8.88
C TYR A 24 -2.54 10.08 -9.69
N GLU A 25 -2.99 9.89 -10.92
CA GLU A 25 -3.38 10.92 -11.86
C GLU A 25 -4.50 10.39 -12.77
N GLY A 26 -5.35 11.26 -13.30
CA GLY A 26 -6.26 10.89 -14.36
C GLY A 26 -6.83 12.07 -15.12
N GLU A 27 -7.53 11.75 -16.19
CA GLU A 27 -8.18 12.73 -17.05
C GLU A 27 -9.67 12.46 -17.15
N PHE A 28 -10.48 13.51 -17.22
CA PHE A 28 -11.91 13.41 -17.43
C PHE A 28 -12.45 14.57 -18.25
N LYS A 29 -13.59 14.34 -18.89
CA LYS A 29 -14.43 15.39 -19.47
C LYS A 29 -15.62 15.67 -18.57
N ASN A 30 -15.93 16.95 -18.39
CA ASN A 30 -17.18 17.34 -17.75
C ASN A 30 -18.30 17.31 -18.79
N LYS A 31 -19.19 16.33 -18.71
CA LYS A 31 -20.35 16.22 -19.60
C LYS A 31 -21.62 16.17 -18.76
N PHE A 32 -22.50 17.14 -18.92
CA PHE A 32 -23.79 17.20 -18.21
C PHE A 32 -23.69 17.10 -16.67
N LYS A 33 -22.67 17.75 -16.07
CA LYS A 33 -22.35 17.68 -14.62
C LYS A 33 -21.87 16.30 -14.13
N GLU A 34 -21.57 15.37 -15.02
CA GLU A 34 -20.93 14.10 -14.70
C GLU A 34 -19.49 14.09 -15.22
N LYS A 35 -18.58 13.51 -14.43
CA LYS A 35 -17.19 13.28 -14.83
C LYS A 35 -17.14 12.02 -15.67
N LYS A 36 -16.86 12.18 -16.97
CA LYS A 36 -16.54 11.05 -17.84
C LYS A 36 -15.02 10.86 -17.88
N TYR A 37 -14.53 9.89 -17.11
CA TYR A 37 -13.12 9.56 -17.05
C TYR A 37 -12.62 9.00 -18.40
N ILE A 38 -11.40 9.42 -18.77
CA ILE A 38 -10.72 9.07 -20.03
C ILE A 38 -9.57 8.11 -19.72
N SER A 39 -8.74 8.46 -18.74
CA SER A 39 -7.56 7.68 -18.36
C SER A 39 -7.29 7.76 -16.86
N PHE A 40 -6.64 6.73 -16.36
CA PHE A 40 -6.10 6.65 -15.01
C PHE A 40 -4.64 6.22 -15.07
N ARG A 41 -3.76 6.98 -14.41
CA ARG A 41 -2.39 6.58 -14.17
C ARG A 41 -2.30 5.83 -12.85
N ILE A 42 -1.95 4.56 -12.94
CA ILE A 42 -1.86 3.61 -11.83
C ILE A 42 -0.46 2.99 -11.81
N GLN A 43 -0.12 2.34 -10.70
CA GLN A 43 1.00 1.39 -10.65
C GLN A 43 0.46 0.03 -11.06
N ASP A 44 1.03 -0.57 -12.10
CA ASP A 44 0.60 -1.84 -12.66
C ASP A 44 1.15 -3.05 -11.89
N ASP A 45 0.88 -4.27 -12.38
CA ASP A 45 1.28 -5.51 -11.71
C ASP A 45 2.80 -5.73 -11.68
N TYR A 46 3.56 -5.00 -12.51
CA TYR A 46 5.02 -5.07 -12.58
C TYR A 46 5.69 -3.81 -12.03
N GLY A 47 4.92 -2.94 -11.36
CA GLY A 47 5.42 -1.76 -10.68
C GLY A 47 5.54 -0.50 -11.55
N SER A 48 5.23 -0.58 -12.85
CA SER A 48 5.29 0.58 -13.75
C SER A 48 4.13 1.54 -13.50
N VAL A 49 4.40 2.85 -13.50
CA VAL A 49 3.39 3.87 -13.19
C VAL A 49 2.97 4.62 -14.45
N ILE A 50 1.99 4.10 -15.20
CA ILE A 50 1.63 4.58 -16.54
C ILE A 50 0.12 4.78 -16.70
N PRO A 51 -0.34 5.58 -17.69
CA PRO A 51 -1.76 5.80 -17.92
C PRO A 51 -2.41 4.62 -18.67
N TYR A 52 -3.56 4.19 -18.17
CA TYR A 52 -4.46 3.22 -18.80
C TYR A 52 -5.80 3.87 -19.13
N GLU A 53 -6.51 3.36 -20.13
CA GLU A 53 -7.86 3.85 -20.45
C GLU A 53 -8.82 3.56 -19.29
N ALA A 54 -9.59 4.56 -18.89
CA ALA A 54 -10.53 4.45 -17.76
C ALA A 54 -11.64 3.41 -17.98
N LYS A 55 -11.92 3.04 -19.24
CA LYS A 55 -12.94 2.05 -19.60
C LYS A 55 -12.67 0.64 -19.03
N TYR A 56 -11.42 0.32 -18.70
CA TYR A 56 -11.05 -0.98 -18.13
C TYR A 56 -11.35 -1.08 -16.63
N PHE A 57 -11.82 0.01 -16.02
CA PHE A 57 -11.91 0.12 -14.58
C PHE A 57 -13.29 0.59 -14.11
N GLU A 58 -13.67 0.11 -12.93
CA GLU A 58 -14.77 0.63 -12.13
C GLU A 58 -14.21 1.39 -10.92
N ILE A 59 -14.79 2.55 -10.60
CA ILE A 59 -14.40 3.31 -9.40
C ILE A 59 -15.06 2.68 -8.19
N ILE A 60 -14.25 2.15 -7.28
CA ILE A 60 -14.75 1.51 -6.04
C ILE A 60 -14.65 2.42 -4.82
N SER A 61 -13.74 3.40 -4.84
CA SER A 61 -13.62 4.40 -3.79
C SER A 61 -13.06 5.71 -4.33
N ASN A 62 -13.62 6.82 -3.86
CA ASN A 62 -13.20 8.18 -4.22
C ASN A 62 -13.41 9.14 -3.05
N LYS A 63 -12.88 8.78 -1.89
CA LYS A 63 -13.00 9.51 -0.63
C LYS A 63 -11.85 10.51 -0.43
N ASN A 64 -10.71 10.28 -1.06
CA ASN A 64 -9.52 11.10 -0.89
C ASN A 64 -9.67 12.42 -1.67
N THR A 65 -9.68 13.54 -0.94
CA THR A 65 -9.81 14.90 -1.47
C THR A 65 -8.48 15.57 -1.83
N ASN A 66 -7.34 14.89 -1.65
CA ASN A 66 -5.99 15.40 -1.88
C ASN A 66 -5.58 15.35 -3.36
N TYR A 67 -6.48 15.70 -4.27
CA TYR A 67 -6.19 15.82 -5.69
C TYR A 67 -6.29 17.28 -6.12
N VAL A 68 -5.31 17.71 -6.92
CA VAL A 68 -5.30 19.02 -7.58
C VAL A 68 -5.87 18.85 -8.96
N GLU A 69 -6.95 19.57 -9.26
CA GLU A 69 -7.57 19.59 -10.59
C GLU A 69 -7.07 20.79 -11.40
N LYS A 70 -6.71 20.55 -12.67
CA LYS A 70 -6.28 21.57 -13.63
C LYS A 70 -7.03 21.37 -14.95
N LYS A 71 -7.55 22.45 -15.54
CA LYS A 71 -8.13 22.43 -16.88
C LYS A 71 -6.99 22.35 -17.92
N ILE A 72 -7.03 21.36 -18.81
CA ILE A 72 -5.99 21.13 -19.84
C ILE A 72 -6.48 21.35 -21.27
N ALA A 73 -7.79 21.31 -21.50
CA ALA A 73 -8.44 21.68 -22.76
C ALA A 73 -9.86 22.22 -22.50
N GLU A 74 -10.60 22.59 -23.56
CA GLU A 74 -11.92 23.25 -23.47
C GLU A 74 -12.88 22.57 -22.48
N ASP A 75 -12.97 21.23 -22.51
CA ASP A 75 -13.79 20.42 -21.58
C ASP A 75 -13.00 19.33 -20.84
N THR A 76 -11.69 19.25 -21.08
CA THR A 76 -10.83 18.20 -20.49
C THR A 76 -10.11 18.74 -19.26
N HIS A 77 -10.21 17.98 -18.18
CA HIS A 77 -9.59 18.26 -16.90
C HIS A 77 -8.65 17.12 -16.54
N LYS A 78 -7.57 17.48 -15.86
CA LYS A 78 -6.62 16.56 -15.28
C LYS A 78 -6.70 16.68 -13.77
N PHE A 79 -6.65 15.57 -13.06
CA PHE A 79 -6.47 15.54 -11.62
C PHE A 79 -5.21 14.77 -11.28
N ILE A 80 -4.46 15.23 -10.29
CA ILE A 80 -3.21 14.61 -9.83
C ILE A 80 -3.09 14.74 -8.32
N HIS A 81 -2.59 13.70 -7.66
CA HIS A 81 -2.45 13.71 -6.20
C HIS A 81 -1.51 14.85 -5.74
N LYS A 82 -1.86 15.55 -4.64
CA LYS A 82 -1.24 16.81 -4.24
C LYS A 82 0.29 16.74 -4.12
N PHE A 83 0.80 15.66 -3.53
CA PHE A 83 2.24 15.48 -3.27
C PHE A 83 3.06 15.38 -4.56
N ILE A 84 2.42 15.01 -5.67
CA ILE A 84 3.08 14.75 -6.96
C ILE A 84 2.58 15.69 -8.06
N SER A 85 1.89 16.78 -7.68
CA SER A 85 1.19 17.68 -8.61
C SER A 85 2.05 18.77 -9.25
N TYR A 86 3.36 18.75 -8.99
CA TYR A 86 4.32 19.73 -9.46
C TYR A 86 4.87 19.39 -10.86
N ASP A 87 5.36 20.41 -11.54
CA ASP A 87 5.83 20.28 -12.91
C ASP A 87 7.10 19.42 -12.96
N GLY A 88 7.17 18.49 -13.93
CA GLY A 88 8.31 17.60 -14.10
C GLY A 88 8.31 16.34 -13.22
N PHE A 89 7.36 16.19 -12.29
CA PHE A 89 7.31 15.05 -11.35
C PHE A 89 7.52 13.69 -12.04
N TRP A 90 6.76 13.40 -13.12
CA TRP A 90 6.85 12.09 -13.77
C TRP A 90 8.22 11.82 -14.39
N SER A 91 8.88 12.83 -14.97
CA SER A 91 10.25 12.67 -15.48
C SER A 91 11.20 12.34 -14.33
N MET A 92 11.14 13.13 -13.26
CA MET A 92 11.98 12.92 -12.08
C MET A 92 11.72 11.57 -11.41
N LEU A 93 10.49 11.04 -11.45
CA LEU A 93 10.18 9.72 -10.91
C LEU A 93 10.84 8.62 -11.75
N TYR A 94 10.76 8.71 -13.08
CA TYR A 94 11.35 7.70 -13.97
C TYR A 94 12.87 7.76 -14.02
N ASP A 95 13.44 8.93 -13.81
CA ASP A 95 14.89 9.14 -13.74
C ASP A 95 15.44 8.93 -12.31
N GLU A 96 14.56 8.60 -11.33
CA GLU A 96 14.87 8.45 -9.90
C GLU A 96 15.61 9.68 -9.30
N GLU A 97 15.22 10.87 -9.74
CA GLU A 97 15.88 12.13 -9.38
C GLU A 97 15.20 12.87 -8.21
N GLY A 98 16.02 13.41 -7.33
CA GLY A 98 15.58 14.31 -6.26
C GLY A 98 14.70 13.60 -5.22
N THR A 99 13.58 14.21 -4.85
CA THR A 99 12.63 13.68 -3.84
C THR A 99 11.44 12.92 -4.46
N SER A 100 11.48 12.65 -5.77
CA SER A 100 10.34 12.12 -6.52
C SER A 100 9.82 10.79 -5.97
N LEU A 101 10.73 9.90 -5.57
CA LEU A 101 10.39 8.62 -4.97
C LEU A 101 9.70 8.79 -3.61
N ASP A 102 10.25 9.65 -2.74
CA ASP A 102 9.65 9.95 -1.43
C ASP A 102 8.25 10.58 -1.57
N ASP A 103 8.08 11.50 -2.51
CA ASP A 103 6.82 12.17 -2.75
C ASP A 103 5.79 11.22 -3.40
N PHE A 104 6.23 10.29 -4.23
CA PHE A 104 5.41 9.18 -4.72
C PHE A 104 4.94 8.28 -3.58
N TRP A 105 5.84 7.87 -2.68
CA TRP A 105 5.49 7.05 -1.52
C TRP A 105 4.52 7.77 -0.59
N ARG A 106 4.70 9.08 -0.36
CA ARG A 106 3.74 9.89 0.39
C ARG A 106 2.36 9.92 -0.26
N ALA A 107 2.29 10.07 -1.59
CA ALA A 107 1.03 9.98 -2.31
C ALA A 107 0.38 8.60 -2.17
N LYS A 108 1.14 7.52 -2.33
CA LYS A 108 0.66 6.15 -2.18
C LYS A 108 0.11 5.92 -0.76
N LYS A 109 0.85 6.27 0.28
CA LYS A 109 0.41 6.16 1.68
C LYS A 109 -0.88 6.95 1.92
N ASP A 110 -0.95 8.21 1.49
CA ASP A 110 -2.15 9.05 1.68
C ASP A 110 -3.40 8.47 1.00
N ILE A 111 -3.24 7.92 -0.21
CA ILE A 111 -4.31 7.21 -0.91
C ILE A 111 -4.76 5.98 -0.10
N TYR A 112 -3.84 5.17 0.39
CA TYR A 112 -4.19 3.95 1.13
C TYR A 112 -4.91 4.29 2.44
N LYS A 113 -4.41 5.27 3.23
CA LYS A 113 -5.07 5.69 4.49
C LYS A 113 -6.52 6.10 4.33
N LEU A 114 -6.84 6.79 3.23
CA LEU A 114 -8.16 7.41 3.03
C LEU A 114 -9.12 6.54 2.21
N GLU A 115 -8.60 5.64 1.38
CA GLU A 115 -9.41 4.90 0.42
C GLU A 115 -9.50 3.40 0.69
N MET A 116 -8.45 2.79 1.26
CA MET A 116 -8.38 1.35 1.43
C MET A 116 -9.28 0.89 2.57
N SER A 117 -10.06 -0.16 2.32
CA SER A 117 -10.86 -0.82 3.35
C SER A 117 -10.02 -1.74 4.24
N LYS A 118 -10.53 -2.06 5.44
CA LYS A 118 -9.85 -3.02 6.33
C LYS A 118 -9.80 -4.42 5.73
N ASP A 119 -10.83 -4.82 4.99
CA ASP A 119 -10.88 -6.11 4.30
C ASP A 119 -9.77 -6.20 3.24
N GLU A 120 -9.53 -5.15 2.46
CA GLU A 120 -8.39 -5.09 1.52
C GLU A 120 -7.04 -5.21 2.25
N MET A 121 -6.87 -4.55 3.40
CA MET A 121 -5.63 -4.66 4.19
C MET A 121 -5.43 -6.08 4.70
N HIS A 122 -6.49 -6.75 5.16
CA HIS A 122 -6.46 -8.13 5.62
C HIS A 122 -6.04 -9.09 4.48
N GLU A 123 -6.61 -8.91 3.29
CA GLU A 123 -6.22 -9.68 2.09
C GLU A 123 -4.74 -9.50 1.74
N ILE A 124 -4.21 -8.27 1.81
CA ILE A 124 -2.79 -8.00 1.53
C ILE A 124 -1.89 -8.65 2.58
N LEU A 125 -2.24 -8.53 3.87
CA LEU A 125 -1.45 -9.12 4.95
C LEU A 125 -1.35 -10.65 4.84
N GLN A 126 -2.40 -11.31 4.33
CA GLN A 126 -2.43 -12.75 4.10
C GLN A 126 -1.85 -13.19 2.74
N GLY A 127 -1.62 -12.24 1.83
CA GLY A 127 -1.08 -12.50 0.50
C GLY A 127 0.40 -12.91 0.50
N GLU A 128 0.89 -13.39 -0.63
CA GLU A 128 2.28 -13.84 -0.80
C GLU A 128 3.26 -12.70 -1.14
N ASN A 129 2.76 -11.50 -1.44
CA ASN A 129 3.60 -10.36 -1.81
C ASN A 129 4.15 -9.66 -0.56
N GLU A 130 5.40 -9.97 -0.22
CA GLU A 130 6.10 -9.43 0.95
C GLU A 130 6.28 -7.91 0.88
N ASP A 131 6.55 -7.34 -0.29
CA ASP A 131 6.72 -5.88 -0.44
C ASP A 131 5.40 -5.13 -0.17
N GLU A 132 4.27 -5.66 -0.67
CA GLU A 132 2.95 -5.08 -0.39
C GLU A 132 2.58 -5.22 1.09
N ARG A 133 2.94 -6.35 1.70
CA ARG A 133 2.70 -6.59 3.12
C ARG A 133 3.50 -5.64 4.00
N ASP A 134 4.78 -5.48 3.75
CA ASP A 134 5.66 -4.58 4.50
C ASP A 134 5.18 -3.14 4.38
N PHE A 135 4.75 -2.74 3.18
CA PHE A 135 4.13 -1.45 2.97
C PHE A 135 2.88 -1.23 3.84
N ILE A 136 2.02 -2.25 3.98
CA ILE A 136 0.84 -2.16 4.86
C ILE A 136 1.24 -2.12 6.33
N LEU A 137 2.20 -2.94 6.78
CA LEU A 137 2.67 -2.91 8.17
C LEU A 137 3.27 -1.55 8.54
N ASP A 138 4.13 -0.98 7.68
CA ASP A 138 4.66 0.37 7.83
C ASP A 138 3.56 1.42 7.90
N LEU A 139 2.52 1.27 7.08
CA LEU A 139 1.37 2.15 7.10
C LEU A 139 0.64 2.08 8.44
N LEU A 140 0.40 0.87 8.95
CA LEU A 140 -0.29 0.61 10.22
C LEU A 140 0.50 1.13 11.42
N ILE A 141 1.82 1.01 11.41
CA ILE A 141 2.72 1.64 12.40
C ILE A 141 2.52 3.17 12.40
N GLU A 142 2.55 3.79 11.21
CA GLU A 142 2.46 5.23 11.08
C GLU A 142 1.11 5.79 11.57
N VAL A 143 0.02 5.06 11.34
CA VAL A 143 -1.33 5.46 11.80
C VAL A 143 -1.68 4.92 13.19
N LYS A 144 -0.80 4.11 13.79
CA LYS A 144 -1.00 3.43 15.08
C LYS A 144 -2.31 2.64 15.14
N ASP A 145 -2.59 1.87 14.09
CA ASP A 145 -3.79 1.03 14.01
C ASP A 145 -3.48 -0.40 14.50
N ASP A 146 -4.12 -0.79 15.61
CA ASP A 146 -3.95 -2.06 16.31
C ASP A 146 -4.94 -3.16 15.86
N HIS A 147 -5.84 -2.88 14.93
CA HIS A 147 -6.89 -3.83 14.53
C HIS A 147 -6.34 -5.11 13.91
N PHE A 148 -5.10 -5.10 13.42
CA PHE A 148 -4.47 -6.20 12.69
C PHE A 148 -3.44 -6.97 13.53
N ILE A 149 -3.35 -6.73 14.85
CA ILE A 149 -2.42 -7.44 15.74
C ILE A 149 -2.60 -8.97 15.63
N GLU A 150 -3.84 -9.46 15.60
CA GLU A 150 -4.10 -10.90 15.53
C GLU A 150 -3.66 -11.49 14.18
N ASP A 151 -3.86 -10.76 13.08
CA ASP A 151 -3.41 -11.17 11.76
C ASP A 151 -1.89 -11.21 11.68
N ALA A 152 -1.22 -10.20 12.24
CA ALA A 152 0.22 -10.13 12.34
C ALA A 152 0.78 -11.29 13.20
N ILE A 153 0.22 -11.57 14.37
CA ILE A 153 0.66 -12.70 15.21
C ILE A 153 0.50 -14.04 14.48
N LYS A 154 -0.65 -14.29 13.84
CA LYS A 154 -0.87 -15.52 13.06
C LYS A 154 0.16 -15.69 11.96
N LEU A 155 0.48 -14.61 11.26
CA LEU A 155 1.49 -14.60 10.22
C LEU A 155 2.90 -14.81 10.78
N GLY A 156 3.24 -14.17 11.89
CA GLY A 156 4.51 -14.35 12.60
C GLY A 156 4.73 -15.80 13.01
N ARG A 157 3.72 -16.44 13.63
CA ARG A 157 3.76 -17.88 13.96
C ARG A 157 4.03 -18.76 12.75
N LYS A 158 3.32 -18.49 11.63
CA LYS A 158 3.52 -19.24 10.38
C LYS A 158 4.97 -19.12 9.89
N HIS A 159 5.49 -17.91 9.82
CA HIS A 159 6.86 -17.65 9.33
C HIS A 159 7.94 -18.29 10.21
N LEU A 160 7.78 -18.22 11.53
CA LEU A 160 8.68 -18.86 12.48
C LEU A 160 8.66 -20.39 12.33
N HIS A 161 7.48 -20.99 12.20
CA HIS A 161 7.33 -22.45 12.01
C HIS A 161 7.97 -22.93 10.70
N GLU A 162 7.82 -22.16 9.63
CA GLU A 162 8.40 -22.46 8.30
C GLU A 162 9.92 -22.17 8.24
N TRP A 163 10.54 -21.72 9.33
CA TRP A 163 11.95 -21.31 9.41
C TRP A 163 12.33 -20.23 8.38
N ILE A 164 11.39 -19.37 8.01
CA ILE A 164 11.61 -18.22 7.13
C ILE A 164 12.16 -17.05 7.98
N ILE A 165 13.26 -17.30 8.70
CA ILE A 165 13.81 -16.40 9.74
C ILE A 165 14.63 -15.25 9.12
N ASN A 166 15.13 -15.40 7.88
CA ASN A 166 15.96 -14.40 7.22
C ASN A 166 15.16 -13.34 6.44
N ASN A 167 13.92 -13.07 6.85
CA ASN A 167 13.02 -12.25 6.07
C ASN A 167 12.81 -10.87 6.69
N GLN A 168 13.14 -9.82 5.93
CA GLN A 168 12.85 -8.42 6.26
C GLN A 168 11.38 -8.23 6.65
N SER A 169 10.48 -8.98 6.03
CA SER A 169 9.05 -8.93 6.34
C SER A 169 8.70 -9.38 7.76
N LEU A 170 9.45 -10.33 8.32
CA LEU A 170 9.25 -10.78 9.71
C LEU A 170 9.73 -9.72 10.71
N GLU A 171 10.81 -8.99 10.40
CA GLU A 171 11.29 -7.87 11.23
C GLU A 171 10.25 -6.74 11.27
N THR A 172 9.71 -6.34 10.11
CA THR A 172 8.65 -5.32 10.00
C THR A 172 7.41 -5.72 10.79
N LEU A 173 7.02 -6.99 10.74
CA LEU A 173 5.90 -7.53 11.50
C LEU A 173 6.12 -7.45 13.01
N PHE A 174 7.28 -7.91 13.49
CA PHE A 174 7.64 -7.85 14.91
C PHE A 174 7.67 -6.40 15.40
N PHE A 175 8.19 -5.49 14.57
CA PHE A 175 8.21 -4.08 14.89
C PHE A 175 6.80 -3.46 14.92
N TYR A 176 5.91 -3.86 14.01
CA TYR A 176 4.50 -3.44 14.05
C TYR A 176 3.83 -3.83 15.36
N ILE A 177 3.86 -5.12 15.72
CA ILE A 177 3.17 -5.56 16.94
C ILE A 177 3.82 -4.99 18.20
N SER A 178 5.15 -4.81 18.25
CA SER A 178 5.82 -4.23 19.43
C SER A 178 5.44 -2.77 19.70
N CYS A 179 4.80 -2.08 18.76
CA CYS A 179 4.28 -0.72 18.97
C CYS A 179 3.06 -0.67 19.92
N PHE A 180 2.47 -1.81 20.29
CA PHE A 180 1.21 -1.87 21.06
C PHE A 180 1.35 -2.75 22.29
N LYS A 181 0.80 -2.31 23.42
CA LYS A 181 0.72 -3.13 24.65
C LYS A 181 -0.56 -3.95 24.65
N ASP A 182 -0.42 -5.26 24.45
CA ASP A 182 -1.55 -6.20 24.37
C ASP A 182 -1.11 -7.59 24.87
N ASP A 183 -1.93 -8.23 25.71
CA ASP A 183 -1.63 -9.54 26.30
C ASP A 183 -1.35 -10.62 25.22
N ARG A 184 -1.97 -10.53 24.04
CA ARG A 184 -1.73 -11.47 22.93
C ARG A 184 -0.31 -11.34 22.38
N ILE A 185 0.25 -10.13 22.41
CA ILE A 185 1.63 -9.85 21.99
C ILE A 185 2.59 -10.39 23.04
N ASP A 186 2.29 -10.20 24.33
CA ASP A 186 3.07 -10.76 25.44
C ASP A 186 3.19 -12.28 25.28
N ASP A 187 2.06 -12.96 25.10
CA ASP A 187 2.00 -14.42 24.90
C ASP A 187 2.83 -14.85 23.68
N PHE A 188 2.68 -14.15 22.55
CA PHE A 188 3.41 -14.47 21.32
C PHE A 188 4.93 -14.27 21.47
N PHE A 189 5.36 -13.20 22.14
CA PHE A 189 6.78 -12.94 22.36
C PHE A 189 7.42 -13.88 23.38
N ILE A 190 6.69 -14.29 24.41
CA ILE A 190 7.14 -15.34 25.34
C ILE A 190 7.28 -16.68 24.60
N GLU A 191 6.32 -17.04 23.75
CA GLU A 191 6.38 -18.21 22.86
C GLU A 191 7.62 -18.15 21.97
N TYR A 192 7.83 -17.04 21.28
CA TYR A 192 9.00 -16.81 20.42
C TYR A 192 10.33 -17.03 21.16
N LEU A 193 10.50 -16.45 22.35
CA LEU A 193 11.72 -16.60 23.16
C LEU A 193 11.92 -18.01 23.71
N SER A 194 10.84 -18.76 23.93
CA SER A 194 10.88 -20.11 24.49
C SER A 194 11.23 -21.17 23.44
N GLU A 195 10.84 -20.95 22.18
CA GLU A 195 10.96 -21.97 21.11
C GLU A 195 12.14 -21.75 20.16
N ASN A 196 12.70 -20.54 20.06
CA ASN A 196 13.80 -20.24 19.12
C ASN A 196 15.19 -20.40 19.74
N GLU A 197 15.67 -21.64 19.86
CA GLU A 197 17.01 -21.95 20.40
C GLU A 197 18.19 -21.34 19.61
N LYS A 198 17.98 -20.97 18.33
CA LYS A 198 19.04 -20.43 17.45
C LYS A 198 19.16 -18.91 17.43
N GLY A 199 18.24 -18.18 18.06
CA GLY A 199 18.25 -16.73 18.17
C GLY A 199 18.11 -15.98 16.84
N ASN A 200 17.54 -14.78 16.88
CA ASN A 200 17.65 -13.81 15.80
C ASN A 200 17.87 -12.45 16.47
N ASP A 201 19.12 -12.00 16.48
CA ASP A 201 19.54 -10.79 17.23
C ASP A 201 18.65 -9.57 17.00
N LYS A 202 18.09 -9.41 15.80
CA LYS A 202 17.21 -8.30 15.48
C LYS A 202 15.81 -8.47 16.08
N LEU A 203 15.21 -9.64 15.91
CA LEU A 203 13.90 -9.95 16.49
C LEU A 203 14.00 -9.97 18.02
N ASP A 204 15.07 -10.57 18.56
CA ASP A 204 15.37 -10.61 19.99
C ASP A 204 15.48 -9.20 20.55
N LYS A 205 16.13 -8.27 19.83
CA LYS A 205 16.19 -6.87 20.23
C LYS A 205 14.81 -6.23 20.27
N ILE A 206 13.97 -6.42 19.25
CA ILE A 206 12.60 -5.87 19.21
C ILE A 206 11.79 -6.37 20.41
N VAL A 207 11.87 -7.66 20.71
CA VAL A 207 11.15 -8.28 21.84
C VAL A 207 11.67 -7.79 23.19
N ASN A 208 12.99 -7.66 23.35
CA ASN A 208 13.58 -7.12 24.57
C ASN A 208 13.20 -5.65 24.78
N ASP A 209 13.27 -4.83 23.74
CA ASP A 209 12.86 -3.43 23.79
C ASP A 209 11.35 -3.31 24.13
N TYR A 210 10.53 -4.26 23.68
CA TYR A 210 9.12 -4.33 24.04
C TYR A 210 8.90 -4.57 25.53
N PHE A 211 9.57 -5.55 26.16
CA PHE A 211 9.36 -5.83 27.59
C PHE A 211 10.01 -4.80 28.53
N ASN A 212 11.03 -4.07 28.05
CA ASN A 212 11.75 -3.08 28.85
C ASN A 212 11.12 -1.68 28.85
N ASN A 213 10.18 -1.40 27.94
CA ASN A 213 9.46 -0.13 27.83
C ASN A 213 8.01 -0.27 28.26
#